data_AF-A0A1R1XMT3-F1
#
_entry.id   AF-A0A1R1XMT3-F1
#
_cell.length_a   1.000
_cell.length_b   1.000
_cell.length_c   1.000
_cell.angle_alpha   90.00
_cell.angle_beta   90.00
_cell.angle_gamma   90.00
#
_symmetry.space_group_name_H-M   'P 1'
#
loop_
_entity.id
_entity.type
_entity.pdbx_description
1 polymer ?
#
loop_
_entity_poly.entity_id
_entity_poly.type
_entity_poly.pdbx_seq_one_letter_code
_entity_poly.pdbx_strand_id
1 'polypeptide(L)'
;MDITHPNTSETGGQNCGHQTKQNRCEIPNIATTLYELVHRRKIQKKETWLCYINYSKAYDWVPHMALLHILRSVGMGGNLFNMIKGMYDAPKIAVRVRNEVSNPTEYL
;
A
#
# COMPACT_ATOMS: atom_id res chain seq x y z
N MET A 1 11.70 47.33 -31.83
CA MET A 1 10.83 47.03 -30.69
C MET A 1 10.79 45.52 -30.57
N ASP A 2 11.55 45.00 -29.60
CA ASP A 2 11.45 43.63 -29.10
C ASP A 2 10.03 43.35 -28.62
N ILE A 3 9.57 42.10 -28.77
CA ILE A 3 9.42 41.14 -27.67
C ILE A 3 9.08 39.78 -28.29
N THR A 4 10.03 38.85 -28.18
CA THR A 4 9.81 37.40 -28.18
C THR A 4 8.86 36.97 -27.06
N HIS A 5 7.90 36.09 -27.33
CA HIS A 5 7.49 35.06 -26.37
C HIS A 5 7.05 33.76 -27.06
N PRO A 6 7.53 32.60 -26.58
CA PRO A 6 7.23 31.28 -27.14
C PRO A 6 5.89 30.74 -26.63
N ASN A 7 5.25 29.89 -27.44
CA ASN A 7 4.14 29.04 -27.02
C ASN A 7 4.66 27.98 -26.02
N THR A 8 4.52 28.24 -24.72
CA THR A 8 4.57 27.19 -23.69
C THR A 8 3.19 26.59 -23.53
N SER A 9 2.93 25.48 -24.21
CA SER A 9 1.91 24.53 -23.79
C SER A 9 2.40 23.88 -22.49
N GLU A 10 2.04 24.47 -21.36
CA GLU A 10 2.12 23.80 -20.06
C GLU A 10 1.09 22.67 -20.04
N THR A 11 1.49 21.49 -20.49
CA THR A 11 0.84 20.26 -20.05
C THR A 11 1.16 20.10 -18.57
N GLY A 12 0.23 20.54 -17.72
CA GLY A 12 0.18 20.22 -16.30
C GLY A 12 -0.05 18.72 -16.09
N GLY A 13 0.91 17.91 -16.49
CA GLY A 13 1.02 16.52 -16.08
C GLY A 13 1.51 16.50 -14.64
N GLN A 14 0.57 16.46 -13.69
CA GLN A 14 0.87 15.98 -12.34
C GLN A 14 1.25 14.51 -12.43
N ASN A 15 2.51 14.26 -12.76
CA ASN A 15 3.12 12.95 -12.59
C ASN A 15 3.38 12.77 -11.10
N CYS A 16 2.39 12.24 -10.38
CA CYS A 16 2.54 11.68 -9.04
C CYS A 16 3.32 10.35 -9.09
N GLY A 17 4.41 10.31 -9.87
CA GLY A 17 5.30 9.18 -9.99
C GLY A 17 6.39 9.31 -8.94
N HIS A 18 6.21 8.68 -7.78
CA HIS A 18 7.26 8.54 -6.79
C HIS A 18 8.33 7.59 -7.35
N GLN A 19 9.31 8.14 -8.05
CA GLN A 19 10.44 7.36 -8.57
C GLN A 19 11.22 6.70 -7.42
N THR A 20 11.52 5.44 -7.64
CA THR A 20 12.23 4.50 -6.76
C THR A 20 13.73 4.81 -6.75
N LYS A 21 14.21 5.51 -5.72
CA LYS A 21 15.65 5.57 -5.36
C LYS A 21 15.87 4.98 -3.97
N GLN A 22 16.85 4.08 -3.88
CA GLN A 22 17.15 3.12 -2.80
C GLN A 22 17.55 3.70 -1.42
N ASN A 23 17.32 4.98 -1.13
CA ASN A 23 17.72 5.62 0.14
C ASN A 23 16.53 6.30 0.86
N ARG A 24 15.37 5.66 0.90
CA ARG A 24 14.14 6.24 1.48
C ARG A 24 13.96 5.77 2.92
N CYS A 25 14.24 6.62 3.89
CA CYS A 25 13.64 6.45 5.22
C CYS A 25 12.16 6.85 5.10
N GLU A 26 11.22 5.91 5.23
CA GLU A 26 9.77 6.22 5.11
C GLU A 26 9.29 7.23 6.17
N ILE A 27 9.81 7.15 7.39
CA ILE A 27 9.34 7.96 8.53
C ILE A 27 9.60 9.47 8.32
N PRO A 28 10.83 9.92 7.98
CA PRO A 28 11.07 11.34 7.68
C PRO A 28 10.20 11.87 6.55
N ASN A 29 9.95 11.08 5.51
CA ASN A 29 9.15 11.53 4.37
C ASN A 29 7.68 11.76 4.72
N ILE A 30 7.08 10.88 5.54
CA ILE A 30 5.72 11.05 6.02
C ILE A 30 5.61 12.30 6.89
N ALA A 31 6.58 12.50 7.80
CA ALA A 31 6.61 13.67 8.67
C ALA A 31 6.73 14.99 7.90
N THR A 32 7.66 15.06 6.94
CA THR A 32 7.85 16.24 6.09
C THR A 32 6.59 16.53 5.25
N THR A 33 6.00 15.50 4.64
CA THR A 33 4.78 15.64 3.83
C THR A 33 3.61 16.18 4.66
N LEU A 34 3.40 15.63 5.86
CA LEU A 34 2.34 16.10 6.75
C LEU A 34 2.59 17.56 7.18
N TYR A 35 3.83 17.89 7.55
CA TYR A 35 4.21 19.25 7.93
C TYR A 35 3.93 20.25 6.80
N GLU A 36 4.39 19.97 5.58
CA GLU A 36 4.18 20.84 4.42
C GLU A 36 2.70 21.02 4.10
N LEU A 37 1.91 19.95 4.15
CA LEU A 37 0.46 19.99 3.91
C LEU A 37 -0.25 20.91 4.91
N VAL A 38 -0.02 20.70 6.21
CA VAL A 38 -0.63 21.49 7.27
C VAL A 38 -0.18 22.95 7.19
N HIS A 39 1.09 23.20 6.92
CA HIS A 39 1.64 24.53 6.80
C HIS A 39 1.00 25.33 5.66
N ARG A 40 0.86 24.74 4.47
CA ARG A 40 0.20 25.37 3.31
C ARG A 40 -1.26 25.70 3.58
N ARG A 41 -2.00 24.80 4.26
CA ARG A 41 -3.40 25.04 4.63
C ARG A 41 -3.54 26.17 5.66
N LYS A 42 -2.60 26.27 6.62
CA LYS A 42 -2.53 27.35 7.59
C LYS A 42 -2.34 28.72 6.92
N ILE A 43 -1.42 28.82 5.95
CA ILE A 43 -1.19 30.07 5.18
C ILE A 43 -2.48 30.48 4.44
N GLN A 44 -3.20 29.53 3.87
CA GLN A 44 -4.47 29.77 3.17
C GLN A 44 -5.67 29.98 4.11
N LYS A 45 -5.46 30.01 5.43
CA LYS A 45 -6.51 30.13 6.46
C LYS A 45 -7.64 29.11 6.29
N LYS A 46 -7.32 27.90 5.83
CA LYS A 46 -8.30 26.82 5.68
C LYS A 46 -8.48 26.09 7.00
N GLU A 47 -9.74 25.89 7.39
CA GLU A 47 -10.07 24.96 8.47
C GLU A 47 -9.48 23.58 8.14
N THR A 48 -8.82 22.96 9.11
CA THR A 48 -8.02 21.75 8.91
C THR A 48 -8.21 20.81 10.09
N TRP A 49 -8.71 19.62 9.79
CA TRP A 49 -8.93 18.53 10.73
C TRP A 49 -7.94 17.40 10.44
N LEU A 50 -7.42 16.76 11.48
CA LEU A 50 -6.51 15.63 11.36
C LEU A 50 -7.15 14.40 12.01
N CYS A 51 -7.16 13.28 11.30
CA CYS A 51 -7.61 11.99 11.81
C CYS A 51 -6.49 10.97 11.61
N TYR A 52 -6.08 10.31 12.69
CA TYR A 52 -5.16 9.18 12.65
C TYR A 52 -5.96 7.88 12.68
N ILE A 53 -5.77 7.04 11.67
CA ILE A 53 -6.43 5.74 11.54
C ILE A 53 -5.34 4.66 11.60
N ASN A 54 -5.54 3.68 12.48
CA ASN A 54 -4.67 2.51 12.58
C ASN A 54 -5.52 1.24 12.63
N TYR A 55 -5.08 0.20 11.92
CA TYR A 55 -5.74 -1.11 11.92
C TYR A 55 -4.99 -2.04 12.86
N SER A 56 -5.68 -2.52 13.91
CA SER A 56 -5.16 -3.60 14.73
C SER A 56 -5.05 -4.86 13.88
N LYS A 57 -3.89 -5.53 13.91
CA LYS A 57 -3.66 -6.80 13.22
C LYS A 57 -4.09 -6.78 11.74
N ALA A 58 -3.70 -5.73 11.01
CA ALA A 58 -4.14 -5.48 9.65
C ALA A 58 -3.96 -6.67 8.69
N TYR A 59 -2.93 -7.50 8.90
CA TYR A 59 -2.66 -8.68 8.08
C TYR A 59 -3.49 -9.89 8.51
N ASP A 60 -3.70 -10.09 9.82
CA ASP A 60 -4.42 -11.25 10.33
C ASP A 60 -5.93 -11.15 10.07
N TRP A 61 -6.47 -9.93 9.97
CA TRP A 61 -7.91 -9.68 9.83
C TRP A 61 -8.39 -9.51 8.39
N VAL A 62 -7.51 -9.75 7.40
CA VAL A 62 -7.90 -9.66 5.98
C VAL A 62 -8.92 -10.77 5.66
N PRO A 63 -10.15 -10.45 5.24
CA PRO A 63 -11.11 -11.48 4.86
C PRO A 63 -10.67 -12.17 3.57
N HIS A 64 -10.32 -13.46 3.64
CA HIS A 64 -9.72 -14.19 2.51
C HIS A 64 -10.58 -14.15 1.24
N MET A 65 -11.90 -14.26 1.36
CA MET A 65 -12.79 -14.20 0.19
C MET A 65 -12.82 -12.82 -0.45
N ALA A 66 -12.74 -11.75 0.35
CA ALA A 66 -12.65 -10.39 -0.17
C ALA A 66 -11.30 -10.17 -0.88
N LEU A 67 -10.21 -10.67 -0.31
CA LEU A 67 -8.88 -10.63 -0.93
C LEU A 67 -8.89 -11.34 -2.29
N LEU A 68 -9.40 -12.58 -2.36
CA LEU A 68 -9.48 -13.33 -3.61
C LEU A 68 -10.38 -12.63 -4.65
N HIS A 69 -11.48 -12.02 -4.22
CA HIS A 69 -12.33 -11.25 -5.12
C HIS A 69 -11.61 -10.05 -5.72
N ILE A 70 -10.86 -9.29 -4.91
CA ILE A 70 -10.06 -8.15 -5.37
C ILE A 70 -8.94 -8.60 -6.30
N LEU A 71 -8.22 -9.68 -5.97
CA LEU A 71 -7.17 -10.22 -6.85
C LEU A 71 -7.72 -10.58 -8.23
N ARG A 72 -8.90 -11.18 -8.28
CA ARG A 72 -9.57 -11.51 -9.54
C ARG A 72 -10.03 -10.24 -10.29
N SER A 73 -10.52 -9.22 -9.60
CA SER A 73 -11.02 -7.99 -10.23
C SER A 73 -9.89 -7.14 -10.83
N VAL A 74 -8.68 -7.18 -10.27
CA VAL A 74 -7.50 -6.53 -10.86
C VAL A 74 -6.86 -7.32 -12.02
N GLY A 75 -7.49 -8.42 -12.45
CA GLY A 75 -7.05 -9.23 -13.58
C GLY A 75 -6.05 -10.33 -13.24
N MET A 76 -5.85 -10.63 -11.95
CA MET A 76 -4.98 -11.73 -11.52
C MET A 76 -5.75 -13.05 -11.57
N GLY A 77 -5.26 -13.99 -12.38
CA GLY A 77 -5.91 -15.28 -12.60
C GLY A 77 -4.90 -16.42 -12.80
N GLY A 78 -5.40 -17.55 -13.29
CA GLY A 78 -4.58 -18.71 -13.62
C GLY A 78 -3.85 -19.32 -12.42
N ASN A 79 -2.65 -19.83 -12.67
CA ASN A 79 -1.91 -20.65 -11.69
C ASN A 79 -1.54 -19.88 -10.43
N LEU A 80 -1.18 -18.59 -10.55
CA LEU A 80 -0.83 -17.76 -9.41
C LEU A 80 -2.03 -17.54 -8.48
N PHE A 81 -3.20 -17.22 -9.05
CA PHE A 81 -4.43 -17.09 -8.28
C PHE A 81 -4.81 -18.38 -7.56
N ASN A 82 -4.72 -19.52 -8.26
CA ASN A 82 -5.02 -20.83 -7.69
C ASN A 82 -4.05 -21.23 -6.58
N MET A 83 -2.76 -20.88 -6.72
CA MET A 83 -1.76 -21.08 -5.68
C MET A 83 -2.10 -20.27 -4.42
N ILE A 84 -2.39 -18.97 -4.57
CA ILE A 84 -2.78 -18.11 -3.44
C ILE A 84 -4.07 -18.61 -2.79
N LYS A 85 -5.08 -18.97 -3.59
CA LYS A 85 -6.33 -19.55 -3.08
C LYS A 85 -6.05 -20.84 -2.29
N GLY A 86 -5.22 -21.73 -2.82
CA GLY A 86 -4.86 -22.99 -2.16
C GLY A 86 -4.10 -22.80 -0.85
N MET A 87 -3.34 -21.71 -0.69
CA MET A 87 -2.68 -21.40 0.58
C MET A 87 -3.66 -21.03 1.70
N TYR A 88 -4.83 -20.48 1.36
CA TYR A 88 -5.85 -20.08 2.33
C TYR A 88 -6.99 -21.12 2.46
N ASP A 89 -7.00 -22.17 1.65
CA ASP A 89 -8.00 -23.23 1.68
C ASP A 89 -7.61 -24.31 2.71
N ALA A 90 -8.25 -24.29 3.88
CA ALA A 90 -7.98 -25.19 5.01
C ALA A 90 -6.47 -25.34 5.36
N PRO A 91 -5.79 -24.25 5.75
CA PRO A 91 -4.37 -24.29 6.07
C PRO A 91 -4.10 -25.18 7.29
N LYS A 92 -3.08 -26.04 7.15
CA LYS A 92 -2.58 -26.90 8.24
C LYS A 92 -1.21 -26.45 8.70
N ILE A 93 -0.99 -26.48 10.01
CA ILE A 93 0.28 -26.13 10.64
C ILE A 93 0.87 -27.33 11.38
N ALA A 94 2.19 -27.50 11.29
CA ALA A 94 2.95 -28.49 12.04
C ALA A 94 4.24 -27.86 12.56
N VAL A 95 4.73 -28.32 13.71
CA VAL A 95 5.96 -27.83 14.34
C VAL A 95 7.07 -28.85 14.11
N ARG A 96 8.23 -28.38 13.64
CA ARG A 96 9.45 -29.21 13.53
C ARG A 96 10.41 -28.88 14.68
N VAL A 97 10.84 -29.90 15.42
CA VAL A 97 11.89 -29.80 16.45
C VAL A 97 12.97 -30.84 16.12
N ARG A 98 14.18 -30.36 15.79
CA ARG A 98 15.27 -31.21 15.28
C ARG A 98 14.81 -32.02 14.06
N ASN A 99 14.85 -33.35 14.15
CA ASN A 99 14.46 -34.28 13.09
C ASN A 99 13.01 -34.78 13.22
N GLU A 100 12.26 -34.29 14.19
CA GLU A 100 10.86 -34.70 14.42
C GLU A 100 9.90 -33.59 13.99
N VAL A 101 8.76 -33.99 13.40
CA VAL A 101 7.69 -33.09 12.96
C VAL A 101 6.40 -33.53 13.64
N SER A 102 5.66 -32.59 14.23
CA SER A 102 4.36 -32.87 14.83
C SER A 102 3.34 -33.30 13.80
N ASN A 103 2.25 -33.92 14.26
CA ASN A 103 1.07 -34.08 13.41
C ASN A 103 0.57 -32.69 12.96
N PRO A 104 0.17 -32.53 11.68
CA PRO A 104 -0.46 -31.30 11.22
C PRO A 104 -1.82 -31.09 11.89
N THR A 105 -2.07 -29.86 12.30
CA THR A 105 -3.34 -29.42 12.90
C THR A 105 -3.94 -28.30 12.04
N GLU A 106 -5.26 -28.19 11.99
CA GLU A 106 -5.94 -27.05 11.36
C GLU A 106 -5.52 -25.74 12.03
N TYR A 107 -5.29 -24.71 11.22
CA TYR A 107 -5.04 -23.36 11.70
C TYR A 107 -6.38 -22.75 12.18
N LEU A 108 -6.49 -22.49 13.49
CA LEU A 108 -7.68 -21.93 14.15
C LEU A 108 -7.85 -20.43 13.93
#